data_AF-A0A925G0H5-F1
#
_entry.id   AF-A0A925G0H5-F1
#
_cell.length_a   1.000
_cell.length_b   1.000
_cell.length_c   1.000
_cell.angle_alpha   90.00
_cell.angle_beta   90.00
_cell.angle_gamma   90.00
#
_symmetry.space_group_name_H-M   'P 1'
#
loop_
_entity.id
_entity.type
_entity.pdbx_description
1 polymer ?
#
loop_
_entity_poly.entity_id
_entity_poly.type
_entity_poly.pdbx_seq_one_letter_code
_entity_poly.pdbx_strand_id
1 'polypeptide(L)'
;MKRRYIHFVLILILLAQAVPSLAQTKNAPLTVREIMSEPSIAGMRPEGEKLSPDGEQVAYLWSASGKDPRDLYLGSTRIGGDTRLLVRAVDEEKESRPAKTETRDEARTSERKEERVMQRDAAQEARERSVAGVEWSPDSRRLLFSKRGDLYVLNPNETPVAPRRLTSTVAIEGGAQWLADSRRILYQSGGNLFVVNADQTSLVQLTRE
;
A
#
# COMPACT_ATOMS: atom_id res chain seq x y z
N MET A 1 -39.33 30.48 -50.73
CA MET A 1 -40.28 30.12 -49.66
C MET A 1 -39.58 29.24 -48.61
N LYS A 2 -38.87 29.88 -47.68
CA LYS A 2 -38.13 29.24 -46.58
C LYS A 2 -38.75 29.73 -45.27
N ARG A 3 -39.73 29.02 -44.69
CA ARG A 3 -40.27 29.42 -43.35
C ARG A 3 -41.14 28.40 -42.60
N ARG A 4 -41.16 27.11 -42.95
CA ARG A 4 -42.06 26.14 -42.29
C ARG A 4 -41.42 24.93 -41.60
N TYR A 5 -40.09 24.82 -41.58
CA TYR A 5 -39.37 23.69 -40.95
C TYR A 5 -38.61 24.02 -39.67
N ILE A 6 -38.73 25.25 -39.15
CA ILE A 6 -37.97 25.67 -37.94
C ILE A 6 -38.73 25.36 -36.65
N HIS A 7 -40.05 25.12 -36.70
CA HIS A 7 -40.85 24.85 -35.49
C HIS A 7 -41.05 23.36 -35.19
N PHE A 8 -40.79 22.47 -36.15
CA PHE A 8 -40.97 21.02 -35.93
C PHE A 8 -39.72 20.32 -35.40
N VAL A 9 -38.52 20.90 -35.62
CA VAL A 9 -37.26 20.35 -35.08
C VAL A 9 -36.99 20.83 -33.64
N LEU A 10 -37.59 21.95 -33.22
CA LEU A 10 -37.35 22.51 -31.88
C LEU A 10 -38.18 21.84 -30.77
N ILE A 11 -39.29 21.15 -31.10
CA ILE A 11 -40.15 20.47 -30.12
C ILE A 11 -39.66 19.05 -29.80
N LEU A 12 -38.82 18.44 -30.66
CA LEU A 12 -38.28 17.10 -30.40
C LEU A 12 -36.98 17.10 -29.57
N ILE A 13 -36.35 18.27 -29.37
CA ILE A 13 -35.09 18.39 -28.61
C ILE A 13 -35.33 18.87 -27.16
N LEU A 14 -36.57 19.26 -26.81
CA LEU A 14 -36.92 19.73 -25.46
C LEU A 14 -37.45 18.61 -24.52
N LEU A 15 -37.50 17.34 -24.97
CA LEU A 15 -38.04 16.23 -24.18
C LEU A 15 -37.01 15.11 -23.93
N ALA A 16 -35.75 15.45 -23.74
CA ALA A 16 -34.70 14.52 -23.33
C ALA A 16 -33.92 14.97 -22.08
N GLN A 17 -34.32 16.09 -21.45
CA GLN A 17 -33.68 16.62 -20.24
C GLN A 17 -34.52 16.28 -19.00
N ALA A 18 -34.58 15.00 -18.64
CA ALA A 18 -34.88 14.56 -17.28
C ALA A 18 -34.72 13.03 -17.22
N VAL A 19 -33.48 12.56 -17.18
CA VAL A 19 -33.23 11.25 -16.56
C VAL A 19 -33.13 11.54 -15.06
N PRO A 20 -34.13 11.20 -14.22
CA PRO A 20 -33.92 11.25 -12.79
C PRO A 20 -32.81 10.24 -12.49
N SER A 21 -31.65 10.75 -12.09
CA SER A 21 -30.60 9.93 -11.50
C SER A 21 -31.14 9.42 -10.18
N LEU A 22 -31.78 8.25 -10.20
CA LEU A 22 -32.00 7.44 -9.02
C LEU A 22 -30.64 6.83 -8.64
N ALA A 23 -29.75 7.67 -8.12
CA ALA A 23 -28.76 7.21 -7.17
C ALA A 23 -29.55 6.81 -5.91
N GLN A 24 -30.14 5.61 -5.93
CA GLN A 24 -30.61 4.97 -4.71
C GLN A 24 -29.37 4.75 -3.86
N THR A 25 -29.12 5.66 -2.93
CA THR A 25 -28.27 5.37 -1.77
C THR A 25 -28.98 4.22 -1.05
N LYS A 26 -28.53 2.99 -1.30
CA LYS A 26 -28.96 1.80 -0.55
C LYS A 26 -28.44 1.95 0.87
N ASN A 27 -29.11 2.75 1.68
CA ASN A 27 -28.94 2.80 3.12
C ASN A 27 -29.63 1.56 3.72
N ALA A 28 -29.13 0.37 3.39
CA ALA A 28 -29.48 -0.82 4.14
C ALA A 28 -28.82 -0.69 5.53
N PRO A 29 -29.55 -0.95 6.63
CA PRO A 29 -28.95 -0.91 7.96
C PRO A 29 -27.86 -1.99 8.04
N LEU A 30 -26.64 -1.58 8.42
CA LEU A 30 -25.51 -2.49 8.62
C LEU A 30 -25.88 -3.59 9.60
N THR A 31 -25.72 -4.84 9.19
CA THR A 31 -25.94 -6.00 10.06
C THR A 31 -24.71 -6.28 10.92
N VAL A 32 -24.90 -6.92 12.08
CA VAL A 32 -23.77 -7.36 12.93
C VAL A 32 -22.80 -8.27 12.17
N ARG A 33 -23.30 -9.11 11.24
CA ARG A 33 -22.46 -9.97 10.41
C ARG A 33 -21.59 -9.18 9.44
N GLU A 34 -22.11 -8.09 8.87
CA GLU A 34 -21.35 -7.20 7.98
C GLU A 34 -20.32 -6.39 8.78
N ILE A 35 -20.71 -5.86 9.95
CA ILE A 35 -19.79 -5.13 10.84
C ILE A 35 -18.63 -6.02 11.31
N MET A 36 -18.92 -7.30 11.57
CA MET A 36 -17.93 -8.30 12.01
C MET A 36 -17.28 -9.07 10.84
N SER A 37 -17.55 -8.71 9.59
CA SER A 37 -16.93 -9.38 8.44
C SER A 37 -15.47 -8.94 8.26
N GLU A 38 -14.65 -9.82 7.69
CA GLU A 38 -13.31 -9.49 7.25
C GLU A 38 -13.24 -9.48 5.71
N PRO A 39 -12.59 -8.50 5.07
CA PRO A 39 -11.92 -7.32 5.66
C PRO A 39 -12.91 -6.38 6.38
N SER A 40 -12.41 -5.68 7.40
CA SER A 40 -13.22 -4.72 8.16
C SER A 40 -13.88 -3.72 7.22
N ILE A 41 -15.18 -3.50 7.39
CA ILE A 41 -15.93 -2.49 6.63
C ILE A 41 -15.40 -1.06 6.83
N ALA A 42 -14.68 -0.81 7.93
CA ALA A 42 -14.01 0.46 8.19
C ALA A 42 -12.67 0.60 7.44
N GLY A 43 -12.26 -0.44 6.71
CA GLY A 43 -10.97 -0.51 6.02
C GLY A 43 -9.80 -0.70 6.99
N MET A 44 -8.60 -0.74 6.41
CA MET A 44 -7.35 -0.66 7.17
C MET A 44 -7.02 0.83 7.40
N ARG A 45 -6.61 1.17 8.63
CA ARG A 45 -6.10 2.51 8.91
C ARG A 45 -4.71 2.64 8.27
N PRO A 46 -4.35 3.78 7.68
CA PRO A 46 -2.96 4.02 7.31
C PRO A 46 -2.07 3.90 8.55
N GLU A 47 -0.83 3.46 8.33
CA GLU A 47 0.18 3.27 9.37
C GLU A 47 1.54 3.77 8.90
N GLY A 48 2.47 3.95 9.83
CA GLY A 48 3.86 4.28 9.50
C GLY A 48 3.98 5.64 8.80
N GLU A 49 3.12 6.59 9.15
CA GLU A 49 3.05 7.90 8.53
C GLU A 49 4.34 8.68 8.79
N LYS A 50 4.90 9.26 7.72
CA LYS A 50 6.12 10.06 7.74
C LYS A 50 5.91 11.32 6.93
N LEU A 51 5.95 12.46 7.61
CA LEU A 51 6.00 13.76 6.98
C LEU A 51 7.38 13.99 6.36
N SER A 52 7.43 14.51 5.14
CA SER A 52 8.69 14.98 4.55
C SER A 52 9.26 16.13 5.39
N PRO A 53 10.59 16.25 5.53
CA PRO A 53 11.19 17.34 6.31
C PRO A 53 10.79 18.75 5.87
N ASP A 54 10.50 18.96 4.58
CA ASP A 54 9.94 20.20 4.04
C ASP A 54 8.44 20.42 4.34
N GLY A 55 7.76 19.41 4.88
CA GLY A 55 6.35 19.44 5.27
C GLY A 55 5.36 19.35 4.11
N GLU A 56 5.79 19.16 2.87
CA GLU A 56 4.90 19.18 1.70
C GLU A 56 4.22 17.85 1.38
N GLN A 57 4.79 16.74 1.86
CA GLN A 57 4.38 15.40 1.50
C GLN A 57 4.28 14.50 2.73
N VAL A 58 3.38 13.52 2.68
CA VAL A 58 3.27 12.47 3.69
C VAL A 58 3.36 11.11 3.01
N ALA A 59 4.33 10.31 3.43
CA ALA A 59 4.45 8.91 3.05
C ALA A 59 3.77 8.05 4.10
N TYR A 60 3.02 7.03 3.70
CA TYR A 60 2.33 6.15 4.65
C TYR A 60 2.08 4.78 4.04
N LEU A 61 1.87 3.80 4.91
CA LEU A 61 1.61 2.42 4.55
C LEU A 61 0.11 2.14 4.62
N TRP A 62 -0.44 1.55 3.57
CA TRP A 62 -1.87 1.25 3.52
C TRP A 62 -2.17 0.09 2.58
N SER A 63 -3.28 -0.60 2.83
CA SER A 63 -3.81 -1.62 1.95
C SER A 63 -5.24 -1.30 1.54
N ALA A 64 -5.45 -1.24 0.22
CA ALA A 64 -6.77 -0.99 -0.36
C ALA A 64 -7.74 -2.16 -0.14
N SER A 65 -7.25 -3.39 0.02
CA SER A 65 -8.07 -4.58 0.30
C SER A 65 -8.50 -4.68 1.77
N GLY A 66 -7.93 -3.83 2.65
CA GLY A 66 -8.16 -3.89 4.09
C GLY A 66 -7.42 -5.01 4.80
N LYS A 67 -6.54 -5.75 4.10
CA LYS A 67 -5.66 -6.79 4.66
C LYS A 67 -4.23 -6.63 4.14
N ASP A 68 -3.26 -7.10 4.90
CA ASP A 68 -1.87 -7.18 4.43
C ASP A 68 -1.80 -7.99 3.10
N PRO A 69 -0.82 -7.70 2.23
CA PRO A 69 0.32 -6.80 2.45
C PRO A 69 -0.02 -5.30 2.27
N ARG A 70 0.70 -4.45 3.01
CA ARG A 70 0.60 -2.99 2.87
C ARG A 70 1.54 -2.45 1.79
N ASP A 71 1.02 -1.53 0.99
CA ASP A 71 1.75 -0.79 -0.03
C ASP A 71 2.22 0.57 0.49
N LEU A 72 3.14 1.21 -0.24
CA LEU A 72 3.60 2.57 0.04
C LEU A 72 2.82 3.60 -0.76
N TYR A 73 2.17 4.51 -0.06
CA TYR A 73 1.46 5.66 -0.63
C TYR A 73 2.14 6.97 -0.31
N LEU A 74 1.85 7.97 -1.13
CA LEU A 74 2.27 9.35 -0.95
C LEU A 74 1.06 10.27 -1.11
N GLY A 75 0.85 11.14 -0.14
CA GLY A 75 -0.13 12.22 -0.19
C GLY A 75 0.54 13.58 -0.12
N SER A 76 -0.11 14.59 -0.67
CA SER A 76 0.25 15.99 -0.39
C SER A 76 -0.40 16.46 0.91
N THR A 77 0.32 17.30 1.67
CA THR A 77 -0.17 17.91 2.91
C THR A 77 -1.02 19.14 2.68
N ARG A 78 -1.09 19.62 1.43
CA ARG A 78 -1.89 20.78 1.06
C ARG A 78 -3.38 20.42 1.02
N ILE A 79 -4.22 21.41 1.28
CA ILE A 79 -5.67 21.25 1.21
C ILE A 79 -6.06 20.86 -0.23
N GLY A 80 -6.82 19.77 -0.36
CA GLY A 80 -7.17 19.20 -1.67
C GLY A 80 -6.03 18.46 -2.36
N GLY A 81 -4.98 18.11 -1.62
CA GLY A 81 -3.83 17.38 -2.12
C GLY A 81 -4.18 16.00 -2.66
N ASP A 82 -3.52 15.63 -3.76
CA ASP A 82 -3.67 14.30 -4.34
C ASP A 82 -2.90 13.25 -3.55
N THR A 83 -3.41 12.02 -3.62
CA THR A 83 -2.78 10.81 -3.10
C THR A 83 -2.51 9.86 -4.24
N ARG A 84 -1.35 9.19 -4.22
CA ARG A 84 -1.03 8.14 -5.17
C ARG A 84 -0.21 7.01 -4.56
N LEU A 85 -0.35 5.83 -5.15
CA LEU A 85 0.46 4.66 -4.88
C LEU A 85 1.88 4.86 -5.45
N LEU A 86 2.90 4.66 -4.62
CA LEU A 86 4.31 4.71 -5.03
C LEU A 86 4.88 3.32 -5.27
N VAL A 87 4.68 2.39 -4.34
CA VAL A 87 5.27 1.05 -4.38
C VAL A 87 4.25 0.01 -3.96
N ARG A 88 4.02 -0.96 -4.84
CA ARG A 88 3.29 -2.18 -4.47
C ARG A 88 4.18 -3.15 -3.72
N ALA A 89 3.66 -3.73 -2.66
CA ALA A 89 4.28 -4.81 -1.90
C ALA A 89 4.42 -6.09 -2.75
N VAL A 90 3.41 -6.38 -3.57
CA VAL A 90 3.37 -7.55 -4.45
C VAL A 90 2.92 -7.12 -5.83
N ASP A 91 3.63 -7.56 -6.86
CA ASP A 91 3.36 -7.13 -8.25
C ASP A 91 2.07 -7.75 -8.81
N GLU A 92 1.67 -8.93 -8.34
CA GLU A 92 0.40 -9.60 -8.65
C GLU A 92 -0.16 -10.38 -7.45
N GLU A 93 -1.41 -10.12 -7.08
CA GLU A 93 -2.16 -10.86 -6.05
C GLU A 93 -2.73 -12.13 -6.70
N LYS A 94 -2.00 -13.25 -6.67
CA LYS A 94 -2.61 -14.56 -6.98
C LYS A 94 -3.52 -14.93 -5.81
N GLU A 95 -4.81 -14.67 -5.99
CA GLU A 95 -5.89 -15.05 -5.09
C GLU A 95 -5.89 -16.58 -4.88
N SER A 96 -5.13 -17.05 -3.90
CA SER A 96 -5.19 -18.44 -3.44
C SER A 96 -6.43 -18.59 -2.56
N ARG A 97 -7.62 -18.65 -3.18
CA ARG A 97 -8.79 -19.19 -2.49
C ARG A 97 -8.61 -20.70 -2.40
N PRO A 98 -8.41 -21.31 -1.21
CA PRO A 98 -8.58 -22.75 -1.12
C PRO A 98 -10.03 -23.06 -1.52
N ALA A 99 -10.19 -23.96 -2.48
CA ALA A 99 -11.50 -24.47 -2.87
C ALA A 99 -12.14 -25.13 -1.65
N LYS A 100 -13.22 -24.53 -1.14
CA LYS A 100 -13.94 -25.03 0.02
C LYS A 100 -14.77 -26.24 -0.41
N THR A 101 -14.19 -27.44 -0.31
CA THR A 101 -14.93 -28.70 -0.44
C THR A 101 -15.59 -28.99 0.90
N GLU A 102 -16.88 -28.69 1.01
CA GLU A 102 -17.69 -29.07 2.16
C GLU A 102 -18.06 -30.55 2.06
N THR A 103 -17.32 -31.41 2.75
CA THR A 103 -17.84 -32.73 3.17
C THR A 103 -17.78 -32.81 4.68
N ARG A 104 -18.97 -32.76 5.25
CA ARG A 104 -19.29 -32.77 6.67
C ARG A 104 -19.19 -34.20 7.18
N ASP A 105 -18.31 -34.47 8.15
CA ASP A 105 -18.65 -35.10 9.44
C ASP A 105 -17.41 -35.29 10.36
N GLU A 106 -17.58 -34.91 11.62
CA GLU A 106 -16.87 -35.34 12.85
C GLU A 106 -15.33 -35.19 13.05
N ALA A 107 -14.56 -34.58 12.13
CA ALA A 107 -13.15 -34.21 12.34
C ALA A 107 -12.92 -32.74 12.84
N ARG A 108 -13.93 -32.15 13.49
CA ARG A 108 -14.10 -30.69 13.68
C ARG A 108 -13.08 -29.94 14.54
N THR A 109 -12.25 -30.61 15.36
CA THR A 109 -11.36 -29.91 16.31
C THR A 109 -9.92 -29.80 15.82
N SER A 110 -9.37 -30.87 15.20
CA SER A 110 -8.04 -30.84 14.59
C SER A 110 -8.03 -30.02 13.31
N GLU A 111 -9.01 -30.23 12.42
CA GLU A 111 -9.12 -29.48 11.15
C GLU A 111 -9.27 -27.98 11.40
N ARG A 112 -10.09 -27.58 12.38
CA ARG A 112 -10.26 -26.17 12.76
C ARG A 112 -9.01 -25.58 13.41
N LYS A 113 -8.21 -26.40 14.10
CA LYS A 113 -6.91 -25.99 14.65
C LYS A 113 -5.90 -25.81 13.53
N GLU A 114 -5.82 -26.74 12.59
CA GLU A 114 -4.97 -26.67 11.41
C GLU A 114 -5.34 -25.47 10.54
N GLU A 115 -6.63 -25.25 10.26
CA GLU A 115 -7.12 -24.07 9.53
C GLU A 115 -6.68 -22.76 10.21
N ARG A 116 -6.78 -22.68 11.54
CA ARG A 116 -6.31 -21.50 12.29
C ARG A 116 -4.79 -21.31 12.21
N VAL A 117 -4.02 -22.39 12.17
CA VAL A 117 -2.57 -22.32 11.97
C VAL A 117 -2.28 -21.82 10.55
N MET A 118 -2.89 -22.41 9.53
CA MET A 118 -2.74 -21.99 8.14
C MET A 118 -3.12 -20.51 7.92
N GLN A 119 -4.19 -20.04 8.55
CA GLN A 119 -4.59 -18.63 8.49
C GLN A 119 -3.57 -17.71 9.17
N ARG A 120 -2.98 -18.14 10.29
CA ARG A 120 -1.94 -17.37 10.99
C ARG A 120 -0.66 -17.30 10.16
N ASP A 121 -0.25 -18.42 9.59
CA ASP A 121 0.95 -18.50 8.76
C ASP A 121 0.77 -17.65 7.50
N ALA A 122 -0.39 -17.73 6.84
CA ALA A 122 -0.71 -16.87 5.70
C ALA A 122 -0.73 -15.37 6.07
N ALA A 123 -1.28 -15.01 7.24
CA ALA A 123 -1.28 -13.62 7.71
C ALA A 123 0.13 -13.13 8.07
N GLN A 124 0.98 -14.00 8.62
CA GLN A 124 2.38 -13.73 8.90
C GLN A 124 3.16 -13.50 7.61
N GLU A 125 3.00 -14.38 6.61
CA GLU A 125 3.62 -14.22 5.30
C GLU A 125 3.19 -12.94 4.59
N ALA A 126 1.90 -12.58 4.67
CA ALA A 126 1.39 -11.34 4.09
C ALA A 126 2.01 -10.10 4.76
N ARG A 127 2.16 -10.13 6.09
CA ARG A 127 2.87 -9.09 6.84
C ARG A 127 4.32 -8.95 6.41
N GLU A 128 5.04 -10.06 6.27
CA GLU A 128 6.45 -10.07 5.84
C GLU A 128 6.65 -9.55 4.41
N ARG A 129 5.62 -9.71 3.56
CA ARG A 129 5.62 -9.16 2.20
C ARG A 129 5.29 -7.66 2.15
N SER A 130 4.78 -7.09 3.23
CA SER A 130 4.43 -5.66 3.28
C SER A 130 5.65 -4.77 3.09
N VAL A 131 5.42 -3.58 2.53
CA VAL A 131 6.38 -2.48 2.66
C VAL A 131 6.39 -2.04 4.13
N ALA A 132 7.56 -1.80 4.70
CA ALA A 132 7.73 -1.35 6.07
C ALA A 132 8.87 -0.33 6.21
N GLY A 133 9.05 0.22 7.42
CA GLY A 133 10.23 1.02 7.77
C GLY A 133 10.45 2.25 6.91
N VAL A 134 9.38 2.97 6.58
CA VAL A 134 9.44 4.17 5.72
C VAL A 134 10.18 5.30 6.44
N GLU A 135 11.10 5.97 5.75
CA GLU A 135 11.83 7.13 6.24
C GLU A 135 12.20 8.10 5.11
N TRP A 136 12.05 9.41 5.36
CA TRP A 136 12.49 10.46 4.45
C TRP A 136 13.97 10.76 4.63
N SER A 137 14.66 11.02 3.52
CA SER A 137 15.97 11.66 3.57
C SER A 137 15.84 13.07 4.15
N PRO A 138 16.84 13.58 4.89
CA PRO A 138 16.81 14.91 5.48
C PRO A 138 16.59 16.04 4.47
N ASP A 139 17.00 15.85 3.22
CA ASP A 139 16.78 16.80 2.11
C ASP A 139 15.39 16.71 1.45
N SER A 140 14.48 15.87 1.97
CA SER A 140 13.11 15.63 1.45
C SER A 140 13.05 15.06 0.03
N ARG A 141 14.17 14.58 -0.53
CA ARG A 141 14.22 14.12 -1.93
C ARG A 141 14.01 12.62 -2.10
N ARG A 142 14.21 11.83 -1.06
CA ARG A 142 14.22 10.37 -1.17
C ARG A 142 13.46 9.72 -0.03
N LEU A 143 12.92 8.55 -0.33
CA LEU A 143 12.32 7.63 0.63
C LEU A 143 13.17 6.37 0.72
N LEU A 144 13.47 5.99 1.96
CA LEU A 144 14.00 4.69 2.35
C LEU A 144 12.84 3.85 2.87
N PHE A 145 12.81 2.57 2.52
CA PHE A 145 11.85 1.61 3.03
C PHE A 145 12.39 0.19 2.90
N SER A 146 11.82 -0.75 3.64
CA SER A 146 12.08 -2.17 3.47
C SER A 146 10.95 -2.85 2.71
N LYS A 147 11.31 -3.81 1.85
CA LYS A 147 10.38 -4.67 1.12
C LYS A 147 11.00 -6.06 1.01
N ARG A 148 10.29 -7.08 1.50
CA ARG A 148 10.77 -8.49 1.50
C ARG A 148 12.14 -8.68 2.15
N GLY A 149 12.42 -7.93 3.22
CA GLY A 149 13.67 -8.05 4.00
C GLY A 149 14.86 -7.25 3.48
N ASP A 150 14.77 -6.66 2.28
CA ASP A 150 15.81 -5.80 1.72
C ASP A 150 15.44 -4.32 1.81
N LEU A 151 16.46 -3.47 1.76
CA LEU A 151 16.31 -2.02 1.75
C LEU A 151 16.24 -1.47 0.33
N TYR A 152 15.34 -0.51 0.16
CA TYR A 152 15.10 0.17 -1.11
C TYR A 152 15.13 1.68 -0.90
N VAL A 153 15.55 2.39 -1.94
CA VAL A 153 15.47 3.83 -2.03
C VAL A 153 14.77 4.25 -3.31
N LEU A 154 14.00 5.32 -3.26
CA LEU A 154 13.44 5.97 -4.45
C LEU A 154 13.37 7.48 -4.28
N ASN A 155 13.29 8.20 -5.40
CA ASN A 155 12.82 9.58 -5.41
C ASN A 155 11.33 9.59 -5.75
N PRO A 156 10.45 10.04 -4.84
CA PRO A 156 9.02 10.00 -5.08
C PRO A 156 8.60 10.92 -6.22
N ASN A 157 9.31 12.03 -6.45
CA ASN A 157 8.96 13.02 -7.48
C ASN A 157 9.56 12.69 -8.86
N GLU A 158 10.30 11.59 -8.99
CA GLU A 158 10.83 11.12 -10.28
C GLU A 158 9.71 10.52 -11.15
N THR A 159 9.80 10.72 -12.47
CA THR A 159 8.87 10.16 -13.43
C THR A 159 9.66 9.42 -14.52
N PRO A 160 9.55 8.08 -14.61
CA PRO A 160 8.78 7.18 -13.75
C PRO A 160 9.41 7.02 -12.36
N VAL A 161 8.58 6.72 -11.34
CA VAL A 161 9.10 6.34 -10.01
C VAL A 161 9.76 4.97 -10.13
N ALA A 162 11.05 4.89 -9.83
CA ALA A 162 11.84 3.66 -9.94
C ALA A 162 12.52 3.32 -8.60
N PRO A 163 11.97 2.38 -7.81
CA PRO A 163 12.63 1.87 -6.62
C PRO A 163 13.93 1.16 -6.93
N ARG A 164 15.00 1.56 -6.24
CA ARG A 164 16.33 0.95 -6.35
C ARG A 164 16.63 0.14 -5.10
N ARG A 165 16.93 -1.14 -5.28
CA ARG A 165 17.41 -2.03 -4.20
C ARG A 165 18.82 -1.61 -3.77
N LEU A 166 19.04 -1.45 -2.47
CA LEU A 166 20.32 -1.07 -1.88
C LEU A 166 21.14 -2.28 -1.43
N THR A 167 20.45 -3.32 -0.97
CA THR A 167 21.05 -4.46 -0.29
C THR A 167 20.49 -5.75 -0.84
N SER A 168 21.29 -6.82 -0.77
CA SER A 168 20.87 -8.17 -1.17
C SER A 168 21.48 -9.18 -0.23
N THR A 169 20.97 -9.23 1.00
CA THR A 169 21.52 -10.05 2.08
C THR A 169 20.66 -11.26 2.40
N VAL A 170 21.28 -12.28 2.98
CA VAL A 170 20.58 -13.48 3.48
C VAL A 170 19.87 -13.18 4.80
N ALA A 171 20.43 -12.29 5.63
CA ALA A 171 19.80 -11.84 6.86
C ALA A 171 18.79 -10.71 6.57
N ILE A 172 17.68 -10.71 7.32
CA ILE A 172 16.71 -9.61 7.32
C ILE A 172 17.39 -8.35 7.84
N GLU A 173 17.19 -7.25 7.12
CA GLU A 173 17.70 -5.94 7.51
C GLU A 173 16.66 -5.13 8.25
N GLY A 174 17.12 -4.34 9.23
CA GLY A 174 16.24 -3.56 10.09
C GLY A 174 16.88 -2.28 10.60
N GLY A 175 16.06 -1.42 11.20
CA GLY A 175 16.50 -0.19 11.85
C GLY A 175 17.22 0.79 10.91
N ALA A 176 16.90 0.75 9.62
CA ALA A 176 17.60 1.56 8.64
C ALA A 176 17.22 3.04 8.78
N GLN A 177 18.22 3.93 8.80
CA GLN A 177 18.05 5.37 9.00
C GLN A 177 18.99 6.18 8.10
N TRP A 178 18.53 7.33 7.66
CA TRP A 178 19.37 8.27 6.91
C TRP A 178 20.36 8.97 7.83
N LEU A 179 21.58 9.15 7.32
CA LEU A 179 22.54 10.08 7.90
C LEU A 179 22.22 11.51 7.46
N ALA A 180 22.67 12.49 8.25
CA ALA A 180 22.38 13.92 8.03
C ALA A 180 22.85 14.45 6.67
N ASP A 181 23.80 13.77 6.02
CA ASP A 181 24.26 14.11 4.68
C ASP A 181 23.28 13.75 3.55
N SER A 182 22.15 13.12 3.88
CA SER A 182 21.14 12.64 2.94
C SER A 182 21.68 11.69 1.88
N ARG A 183 22.86 11.10 2.06
CA ARG A 183 23.53 10.22 1.09
C ARG A 183 23.86 8.86 1.63
N ARG A 184 24.06 8.73 2.93
CA ARG A 184 24.41 7.46 3.56
C ARG A 184 23.27 6.97 4.44
N ILE A 185 23.17 5.65 4.56
CA ILE A 185 22.14 4.97 5.35
C ILE A 185 22.84 4.02 6.31
N LEU A 186 22.55 4.17 7.61
CA LEU A 186 22.92 3.22 8.65
C LEU A 186 21.86 2.12 8.70
N TYR A 187 22.25 0.85 8.81
CA TYR A 187 21.31 -0.25 8.99
C TYR A 187 21.92 -1.40 9.77
N GLN A 188 21.05 -2.26 10.33
CA GLN A 188 21.42 -3.48 11.02
C GLN A 188 21.18 -4.69 10.12
N SER A 189 22.15 -5.61 10.07
CA SER A 189 22.03 -6.91 9.38
C SER A 189 22.84 -7.97 10.11
N GLY A 190 22.27 -9.14 10.38
CA GLY A 190 22.98 -10.25 11.05
C GLY A 190 23.71 -9.85 12.34
N GLY A 191 23.07 -9.06 13.20
CA GLY A 191 23.65 -8.57 14.46
C GLY A 191 24.64 -7.40 14.34
N ASN A 192 25.02 -7.01 13.12
CA ASN A 192 26.05 -6.01 12.86
C ASN A 192 25.48 -4.70 12.29
N LEU A 193 26.25 -3.62 12.40
CA LEU A 193 25.94 -2.32 11.84
C LEU A 193 26.74 -2.04 10.57
N PHE A 194 26.05 -1.49 9.58
CA PHE A 194 26.59 -1.20 8.25
C PHE A 194 26.18 0.19 7.80
N VAL A 195 27.00 0.79 6.96
CA VAL A 195 26.66 2.01 6.22
C VAL A 195 26.75 1.75 4.73
N VAL A 196 25.67 2.07 4.02
CA VAL A 196 25.62 2.02 2.56
C VAL A 196 25.42 3.41 1.98
N ASN A 197 26.01 3.65 0.81
CA ASN A 197 25.77 4.87 0.06
C ASN A 197 24.48 4.72 -0.79
N ALA A 198 23.57 5.67 -0.69
CA ALA A 198 22.31 5.69 -1.42
C ALA A 198 22.46 6.15 -2.88
N ASP A 199 23.65 6.58 -3.30
CA ASP A 199 23.97 6.95 -4.68
C ASP A 199 24.85 5.89 -5.39
N GLN A 200 25.59 5.08 -4.61
CA GLN A 200 26.55 4.08 -5.11
C GLN A 200 26.37 2.76 -4.34
N THR A 201 26.46 1.61 -4.99
CA THR A 201 26.37 0.27 -4.33
C THR A 201 27.58 -0.09 -3.46
N SER A 202 28.46 0.85 -3.14
CA SER A 202 29.59 0.61 -2.25
C SER A 202 29.12 0.48 -0.81
N LEU A 203 29.33 -0.70 -0.23
CA LEU A 203 28.96 -1.08 1.14
C LEU A 203 30.17 -0.94 2.08
N VAL A 204 29.99 -0.25 3.21
CA VAL A 204 31.02 -0.11 4.26
C VAL A 204 30.50 -0.75 5.54
N GLN A 205 31.14 -1.84 5.99
CA GLN A 205 30.83 -2.49 7.26
C GLN A 205 31.48 -1.73 8.43
N LEU A 206 30.71 -1.38 9.46
CA LEU A 206 31.21 -0.62 10.62
C LEU A 206 31.64 -1.50 11.79
N THR A 207 30.98 -2.63 12.00
CA THR A 207 31.29 -3.57 13.10
C THR A 207 31.63 -4.94 12.56
N ARG A 208 32.54 -5.64 13.26
CA ARG A 208 32.88 -7.05 13.04
C ARG A 208 32.92 -7.72 14.40
N GLU A 209 32.30 -8.89 14.49
CA GLU A 209 32.50 -9.83 15.60
C GLU A 209 33.73 -10.69 15.36
#